data_AF-A0A382KAB8-F1
#
_entry.id   AF-A0A382KAB8-F1
#
_cell.length_a   1.000
_cell.length_b   1.000
_cell.length_c   1.000
_cell.angle_alpha   90.00
_cell.angle_beta   90.00
_cell.angle_gamma   90.00
#
_symmetry.space_group_name_H-M   'P 1'
#
loop_
_entity.id
_entity.type
_entity.pdbx_description
1 polymer ?
#
loop_
_entity_poly.entity_id
_entity_poly.type
_entity_poly.pdbx_seq_one_letter_code
_entity_poly.pdbx_strand_id
1 'polypeptide(L)' 'MSIYTRTGDDGETGLFDGTRLSKSDPRIEACGEVDELDALLGLVLAHLTEPDL' A
#
# COMPACT_ATOMS: atom_id res chain seq x y z
N MET A 1 -17.22 0.78 -11.73
CA MET A 1 -16.11 1.56 -11.16
C MET A 1 -14.84 0.78 -11.43
N SER A 2 -13.83 1.37 -12.07
CA SER A 2 -12.54 0.71 -12.28
C SER A 2 -11.63 0.98 -11.08
N ILE A 3 -10.87 -0.03 -10.66
CA ILE A 3 -9.81 0.15 -9.65
C ILE A 3 -8.64 0.95 -10.26
N TYR A 4 -8.34 0.74 -11.55
CA TYR A 4 -7.34 1.52 -12.26
C TYR A 4 -7.92 2.87 -12.72
N THR A 5 -7.19 3.95 -12.45
CA THR A 5 -7.52 5.32 -12.83
C THR A 5 -6.56 5.91 -13.87
N ARG A 6 -5.36 5.32 -14.00
CA ARG A 6 -4.23 5.82 -14.83
C ARG A 6 -3.61 7.14 -14.36
N THR A 7 -4.02 7.68 -13.21
CA THR A 7 -3.51 8.95 -12.70
C THR A 7 -2.05 8.89 -12.26
N GLY A 8 -1.44 7.71 -12.21
CA GLY A 8 -0.03 7.53 -11.85
C GLY A 8 0.84 6.99 -12.97
N ASP A 9 0.38 7.01 -14.21
CA ASP A 9 1.12 6.49 -15.37
C ASP A 9 2.40 7.31 -15.64
N ASP A 10 2.40 8.59 -15.26
CA ASP A 10 3.58 9.49 -15.35
C ASP A 10 4.60 9.29 -14.20
N GLY A 11 4.43 8.27 -13.37
CA GLY A 11 5.38 7.94 -12.28
C GLY A 11 5.13 8.65 -10.96
N GLU A 12 4.06 9.45 -10.85
CA GLU A 12 3.67 10.18 -9.64
C GLU A 12 2.44 9.54 -8.96
N THR A 13 2.26 9.76 -7.67
CA THR A 13 1.05 9.37 -6.92
C THR A 13 0.55 10.50 -6.02
N GLY A 14 -0.73 10.45 -5.67
CA GLY A 14 -1.38 11.48 -4.84
C GLY A 14 -1.47 11.07 -3.38
N LEU A 15 -1.22 12.02 -2.49
CA LEU A 15 -1.49 11.92 -1.05
C LEU A 15 -2.90 12.42 -0.73
N PHE A 16 -3.37 12.12 0.48
CA PHE A 16 -4.71 12.49 0.95
C PHE A 16 -4.96 14.01 0.94
N ASP A 17 -3.92 14.83 1.14
CA ASP A 17 -3.99 16.29 1.14
C ASP A 17 -3.96 16.90 -0.29
N GLY A 18 -3.93 16.07 -1.33
CA GLY A 18 -3.84 16.49 -2.73
C GLY A 18 -2.41 16.72 -3.24
N THR A 19 -1.40 16.60 -2.38
CA THR A 19 0.01 16.65 -2.80
C THR A 19 0.33 15.49 -3.73
N ARG A 20 1.14 15.72 -4.77
CA ARG A 20 1.65 14.67 -5.64
C ARG A 20 3.15 14.51 -5.45
N LEU A 21 3.58 13.25 -5.31
CA LEU A 21 4.97 12.87 -5.11
C LEU A 21 5.36 11.78 -6.10
N SER A 22 6.66 11.71 -6.40
CA SER A 22 7.21 10.61 -7.16
C SER A 22 6.93 9.29 -6.46
N LYS A 23 6.65 8.24 -7.24
CA LYS A 23 6.55 6.88 -6.70
C LYS A 23 7.85 6.41 -6.04
N SER A 24 8.98 7.05 -6.36
CA SER A 24 10.28 6.80 -5.74
C SER A 24 10.59 7.74 -4.57
N ASP A 25 9.65 8.57 -4.13
CA ASP A 25 9.83 9.42 -2.95
C ASP A 25 9.94 8.54 -1.68
N PRO A 26 10.86 8.83 -0.73
CA PRO A 26 11.03 8.03 0.49
C PRO A 26 9.75 7.85 1.31
N ARG A 27 8.81 8.79 1.26
CA ARG A 27 7.53 8.67 1.93
C ARG A 27 6.65 7.61 1.27
N ILE A 28 6.64 7.54 -0.06
CA ILE A 28 5.86 6.55 -0.80
C ILE A 28 6.47 5.16 -0.62
N GLU A 29 7.80 5.06 -0.61
CA GLU A 29 8.52 3.83 -0.29
C GLU A 29 8.15 3.32 1.12
N ALA A 30 8.21 4.19 2.14
CA ALA A 30 7.81 3.81 3.50
C ALA A 30 6.35 3.35 3.59
N CYS A 31 5.43 3.97 2.84
CA CYS A 31 4.04 3.49 2.77
C CYS A 31 3.93 2.12 2.11
N GLY A 32 4.72 1.83 1.08
CA GLY A 32 4.76 0.53 0.41
C GLY A 32 5.27 -0.58 1.32
N GLU A 33 6.34 -0.33 2.08
CA GLU A 33 6.89 -1.28 3.07
C GLU A 33 5.87 -1.63 4.16
N VAL A 34 5.08 -0.65 4.63
CA VAL A 34 4.01 -0.91 5.61
C VAL A 34 2.87 -1.71 4.99
N ASP A 35 2.46 -1.41 3.75
CA ASP A 35 1.44 -2.17 3.03
C ASP A 35 1.87 -3.63 2.79
N GLU A 36 3.15 -3.86 2.46
CA GLU A 36 3.71 -5.20 2.31
C GLU A 36 3.72 -5.97 3.65
N LEU A 37 4.15 -5.31 4.74
CA LEU A 37 4.08 -5.90 6.08
C LEU A 37 2.65 -6.29 6.46
N ASP A 38 1.68 -5.42 6.24
CA ASP A 38 0.26 -5.69 6.55
C ASP A 38 -0.28 -6.87 5.74
N ALA A 39 0.09 -6.99 4.47
CA ALA A 39 -0.25 -8.16 3.65
C ALA A 39 0.35 -9.46 4.19
N LEU A 40 1.60 -9.42 4.65
CA LEU A 40 2.26 -10.57 5.29
C LEU A 40 1.60 -10.95 6.62
N LEU A 41 1.20 -9.99 7.44
CA LEU A 41 0.44 -10.25 8.66
C LEU A 41 -0.89 -10.95 8.33
N GLY A 42 -1.61 -10.47 7.32
CA GLY A 42 -2.82 -11.13 6.83
C GLY A 42 -2.59 -12.57 6.39
N LEU A 43 -1.47 -12.84 5.71
CA LEU A 43 -1.08 -14.20 5.33
C LEU A 43 -0.82 -15.08 6.55
N VAL A 44 -0.09 -14.58 7.55
CA VAL A 44 0.18 -15.31 8.79
C VAL A 44 -1.13 -15.64 9.50
N LEU A 45 -2.02 -14.64 9.67
CA LEU A 45 -3.33 -14.83 10.30
C LEU A 45 -4.17 -15.90 9.61
N ALA A 46 -4.16 -15.94 8.27
CA ALA A 46 -4.89 -16.95 7.51
C ALA A 46 -4.40 -18.39 7.74
N HIS A 47 -3.19 -18.57 8.26
CA HIS A 47 -2.61 -19.88 8.57
C HIS A 47 -2.64 -20.24 10.07
N LEU A 48 -3.08 -19.33 10.94
CA LEU A 48 -3.27 -19.63 12.35
C LEU A 48 -4.57 -20.43 12.52
N THR A 49 -4.46 -21.62 13.10
CA THR A 49 -5.59 -22.54 13.35
C THR A 49 -6.22 -22.36 14.73
N GLU A 50 -5.58 -21.58 15.60
CA GLU A 50 -6.05 -21.34 16.97
C GLU A 50 -6.80 -20.00 17.05
N PRO A 51 -8.07 -19.99 17.50
CA PRO A 51 -8.93 -18.81 17.49
C PRO A 51 -8.66 -17.79 18.61
N ASP A 52 -7.73 -18.07 19.53
CA ASP A 52 -7.49 -17.25 20.74
C ASP A 52 -6.24 -16.36 20.67
N LEU A 53 -5.91 -15.87 19.47
CA LEU A 53 -5.32 -14.55 19.29
C LEU A 53 -6.40 -13.57 18.82
#